data_AF-A0AB34SPH3-F1
#
_entry.id   AF-A0AB34SPH3-F1
#
_cell.length_a   1.000
_cell.length_b   1.000
_cell.length_c   1.000
_cell.angle_alpha   90.00
_cell.angle_beta   90.00
_cell.angle_gamma   90.00
#
_symmetry.space_group_name_H-M   'P 1'
#
loop_
_entity.id
_entity.type
_entity.pdbx_description
1 polymer ?
#
loop_
_entity_poly.entity_id
_entity_poly.type
_entity_poly.pdbx_seq_one_letter_code
_entity_poly.pdbx_strand_id
1 'polypeptide(L)'
;MGINYTDELANLVRFTGNTALAIRQYCAYSADAAPASRAARDVMWLSDSLHNFEAIGRSVLQANHAHVAFMAGLLAEQFQEHLQTDPSDPESPAAAFQRHTQYVDLHAVIATLLNLQAKAAAAVEMATV
;
A
#
# COMPACT_ATOMS: atom_id res chain seq x y z
N MET A 1 14.90 -19.82 13.97
CA MET A 1 15.63 -18.62 13.50
C MET A 1 14.56 -17.63 13.04
N GLY A 2 14.51 -16.42 13.58
CA GLY A 2 13.44 -15.47 13.24
C GLY A 2 13.60 -14.91 11.83
N ILE A 3 12.49 -14.73 11.11
CA ILE A 3 12.51 -14.09 9.79
C ILE A 3 12.75 -12.59 9.93
N ASN A 4 13.58 -12.05 9.04
CA ASN A 4 13.86 -10.62 8.99
C ASN A 4 13.02 -9.94 7.90
N TYR A 5 12.07 -9.10 8.33
CA TYR A 5 11.22 -8.26 7.47
C TYR A 5 11.61 -6.77 7.50
N THR A 6 12.78 -6.42 8.01
CA THR A 6 13.14 -5.01 8.30
C THR A 6 13.03 -4.13 7.05
N ASP A 7 13.53 -4.60 5.91
CA ASP A 7 13.52 -3.82 4.66
C ASP A 7 12.10 -3.61 4.15
N GLU A 8 11.28 -4.67 4.14
CA GLU A 8 9.89 -4.60 3.72
C GLU A 8 9.08 -3.65 4.61
N LEU A 9 9.21 -3.79 5.93
CA LEU A 9 8.51 -2.94 6.89
C LEU A 9 8.98 -1.49 6.81
N ALA A 10 10.27 -1.24 6.63
CA ALA A 10 10.79 0.12 6.42
C ALA A 10 10.19 0.75 5.15
N ASN A 11 10.08 -0.01 4.06
CA ASN A 11 9.45 0.46 2.83
C ASN A 11 7.94 0.71 3.00
N LEU A 12 7.21 -0.12 3.74
CA LEU A 12 5.80 0.13 4.06
C LEU A 12 5.60 1.38 4.94
N VAL A 13 6.50 1.62 5.89
CA VAL A 13 6.49 2.85 6.71
C VAL A 13 6.75 4.08 5.84
N ARG A 14 7.72 4.02 4.93
CA ARG A 14 8.00 5.10 3.97
C ARG A 14 6.79 5.37 3.08
N PHE A 15 6.18 4.33 2.53
CA PHE A 15 4.96 4.44 1.73
C PHE A 15 3.84 5.10 2.54
N THR A 16 3.62 4.68 3.79
CA THR A 16 2.61 5.28 4.69
C THR A 16 2.85 6.78 4.87
N GLY A 17 4.09 7.19 5.13
CA GLY A 17 4.45 8.61 5.27
C GLY A 17 4.22 9.41 3.99
N ASN A 18 4.61 8.86 2.84
CA ASN A 18 4.41 9.50 1.55
C ASN A 18 2.93 9.64 1.17
N THR A 19 2.12 8.61 1.41
CA THR A 19 0.67 8.65 1.19
C THR A 19 0.01 9.68 2.10
N ALA A 20 0.45 9.79 3.37
CA ALA A 20 -0.02 10.85 4.26
C ALA A 20 0.35 12.26 3.74
N LEU A 21 1.54 12.44 3.14
CA LEU A 21 1.92 13.69 2.48
C LEU A 21 1.06 13.98 1.24
N ALA A 22 0.68 12.97 0.46
CA ALA A 22 -0.22 13.12 -0.67
C ALA A 22 -1.63 13.53 -0.21
N ILE A 23 -2.17 12.87 0.81
CA ILE A 23 -3.47 13.23 1.43
C ILE A 23 -3.45 14.67 1.94
N ARG A 24 -2.34 15.10 2.56
CA ARG A 24 -2.17 16.49 3.05
C ARG A 24 -2.34 17.54 1.94
N GLN A 25 -2.08 17.23 0.68
CA GLN A 25 -2.29 18.17 -0.43
C GLN A 25 -3.77 18.54 -0.63
N TYR A 26 -4.71 17.79 -0.05
CA TYR A 26 -6.14 18.07 -0.12
C TYR A 26 -6.72 18.74 1.13
N CYS A 27 -5.86 19.17 2.07
CA CYS A 27 -6.32 19.92 3.23
C CYS A 27 -6.79 21.34 2.84
N ALA A 28 -7.65 21.95 3.65
CA ALA A 28 -8.22 23.28 3.41
C ALA A 28 -7.20 24.44 3.26
N TYR A 29 -5.91 24.16 3.43
CA TYR A 29 -4.81 25.13 3.34
C TYR A 29 -4.00 24.99 2.03
N SER A 30 -4.32 24.04 1.14
CA SER A 30 -3.68 23.98 -0.17
C SER A 30 -4.31 25.01 -1.12
N ALA A 31 -3.45 25.81 -1.77
CA ALA A 31 -3.85 26.98 -2.55
C ALA A 31 -4.62 26.63 -3.85
N ASP A 32 -4.52 25.39 -4.31
CA ASP A 32 -5.16 24.90 -5.54
C ASP A 32 -6.25 23.88 -5.19
N ALA A 33 -7.44 24.38 -4.85
CA ALA A 33 -8.59 23.51 -4.60
C ALA A 33 -9.02 22.84 -5.90
N ALA A 34 -8.57 21.60 -6.13
CA ALA A 34 -9.19 20.71 -7.10
C ALA A 34 -10.71 20.64 -6.86
N PRO A 35 -11.54 20.37 -7.88
CA PRO A 35 -12.98 20.21 -7.69
C PRO A 35 -13.27 19.27 -6.50
N ALA A 36 -14.12 19.71 -5.57
CA ALA A 36 -14.28 19.06 -4.27
C ALA A 36 -14.61 17.55 -4.36
N SER A 37 -15.33 17.12 -5.41
CA SER A 37 -15.64 15.71 -5.66
C SER A 37 -14.40 14.88 -6.04
N ARG A 38 -13.50 15.43 -6.86
CA ARG A 38 -12.25 14.77 -7.25
C ARG A 38 -11.27 14.67 -6.08
N ALA A 39 -11.17 15.74 -5.30
CA ALA A 39 -10.37 15.75 -4.07
C ALA A 39 -10.82 14.65 -3.10
N ALA A 40 -12.14 14.49 -2.92
CA ALA A 40 -12.68 13.44 -2.06
C ALA A 40 -12.35 12.02 -2.56
N ARG A 41 -12.41 11.78 -3.88
CA ARG A 41 -12.04 10.49 -4.49
C ARG A 41 -10.56 10.18 -4.32
N ASP A 42 -9.68 11.15 -4.56
CA ASP A 42 -8.23 10.95 -4.39
C ASP A 42 -7.88 10.63 -2.94
N VAL A 43 -8.47 11.37 -1.99
CA VAL A 43 -8.29 11.10 -0.56
C VAL A 43 -8.81 9.73 -0.17
N MET A 44 -9.94 9.29 -0.72
CA MET A 44 -10.49 7.95 -0.50
C MET A 44 -9.49 6.88 -0.96
N TRP A 45 -9.05 6.91 -2.23
CA TRP A 45 -8.11 5.92 -2.77
C TRP A 45 -6.76 5.90 -2.05
N LEU A 46 -6.22 7.08 -1.72
CA LEU A 46 -4.99 7.19 -0.94
C LEU A 46 -5.17 6.64 0.48
N SER A 47 -6.28 6.92 1.15
CA SER A 47 -6.54 6.43 2.51
C SER A 47 -6.77 4.92 2.52
N ASP A 48 -7.52 4.39 1.56
CA ASP A 48 -7.79 2.96 1.41
C ASP A 48 -6.50 2.16 1.19
N SER A 49 -5.49 2.76 0.53
CA SER A 49 -4.17 2.15 0.37
C SER A 49 -3.41 1.91 1.68
N LEU A 50 -3.85 2.51 2.80
CA LEU A 50 -3.22 2.34 4.11
C LEU A 50 -3.95 1.35 5.02
N HIS A 51 -5.24 1.10 4.76
CA HIS A 51 -6.18 0.53 5.74
C HIS A 51 -5.80 -0.90 6.20
N ASN A 52 -5.01 -1.65 5.41
CA ASN A 52 -4.64 -3.04 5.72
C ASN A 52 -3.21 -3.23 6.26
N PHE A 53 -2.40 -2.18 6.40
CA PHE A 53 -1.04 -2.35 6.95
C PHE A 53 -1.05 -2.67 8.45
N GLU A 54 -2.10 -2.29 9.19
CA GLU A 54 -2.27 -2.70 10.58
C GLU A 54 -2.30 -4.23 10.72
N ALA A 55 -3.05 -4.91 9.84
CA ALA A 55 -3.20 -6.36 9.87
C ALA A 55 -1.86 -7.08 9.58
N ILE A 56 -1.06 -6.54 8.66
CA ILE A 56 0.30 -7.02 8.41
C ILE A 56 1.17 -6.83 9.66
N GLY A 57 1.20 -5.62 10.23
CA GLY A 57 2.04 -5.31 11.39
C GLY A 57 1.71 -6.19 12.60
N ARG A 58 0.43 -6.37 12.90
CA ARG A 58 -0.04 -7.27 13.96
C ARG A 58 0.37 -8.73 13.71
N SER A 59 0.27 -9.20 12.47
CA SER A 59 0.65 -10.57 12.11
C SER A 59 2.16 -10.81 12.24
N VAL A 60 2.98 -9.80 11.92
CA VAL A 60 4.43 -9.83 12.15
C VAL A 60 4.75 -9.94 13.65
N LEU A 61 4.10 -9.13 14.50
CA LEU A 61 4.31 -9.17 15.95
C LEU A 61 3.94 -10.53 16.57
N GLN A 62 2.93 -11.20 16.01
CA GLN A 62 2.48 -12.52 16.44
C GLN A 62 3.31 -13.67 15.84
N ALA A 63 4.32 -13.38 15.01
CA ALA A 63 5.05 -14.36 14.21
C ALA A 63 4.14 -15.28 13.37
N ASN A 64 2.96 -14.79 12.97
CA ASN A 64 2.02 -15.52 12.13
C ASN A 64 2.39 -15.34 10.65
N HIS A 65 3.42 -16.06 10.20
CA HIS A 65 3.97 -15.93 8.85
C HIS A 65 2.97 -16.31 7.75
N ALA A 66 2.08 -17.27 8.00
CA ALA A 66 1.01 -17.61 7.07
C ALA A 66 0.07 -16.41 6.82
N HIS A 67 -0.30 -15.71 7.89
CA HIS A 67 -1.17 -14.54 7.75
C HIS A 67 -0.44 -13.32 7.17
N VAL A 68 0.86 -13.15 7.45
CA VAL A 68 1.69 -12.14 6.76
C VAL A 68 1.70 -12.39 5.25
N ALA A 69 1.95 -13.63 4.82
CA ALA A 69 1.96 -13.98 3.40
C ALA A 69 0.61 -13.71 2.73
N PHE A 70 -0.49 -14.12 3.38
CA PHE A 70 -1.84 -13.89 2.89
C PHE A 70 -2.16 -12.39 2.72
N MET A 71 -1.96 -11.59 3.76
CA MET A 71 -2.30 -10.16 3.73
C MET A 71 -1.43 -9.37 2.75
N ALA A 72 -0.14 -9.71 2.64
CA ALA A 72 0.75 -9.08 1.68
C ALA A 72 0.35 -9.39 0.23
N GLY A 73 -0.03 -10.64 -0.06
CA GLY A 73 -0.54 -11.04 -1.37
C GLY A 73 -1.86 -10.35 -1.72
N LEU A 74 -2.82 -10.35 -0.80
CA LEU A 74 -4.12 -9.69 -0.98
C LEU A 74 -3.97 -8.20 -1.32
N LEU A 75 -3.08 -7.49 -0.61
CA LEU A 75 -2.82 -6.09 -0.88
C LEU A 75 -2.09 -5.86 -2.21
N ALA A 76 -1.14 -6.72 -2.56
CA ALA A 76 -0.45 -6.63 -3.84
C ALA A 76 -1.43 -6.78 -5.01
N GLU A 77 -2.34 -7.74 -4.92
CA GLU A 77 -3.41 -7.97 -5.90
C GLU A 77 -4.33 -6.74 -6.00
N GLN A 78 -4.84 -6.25 -4.87
CA GLN A 78 -5.70 -5.05 -4.85
C GLN A 78 -5.01 -3.84 -5.51
N PHE A 79 -3.72 -3.63 -5.25
CA PHE A 79 -2.98 -2.52 -5.85
C PHE A 79 -2.70 -2.74 -7.34
N GLN A 80 -2.51 -3.99 -7.78
CA GLN A 80 -2.45 -4.32 -9.20
C GLN A 80 -3.78 -4.02 -9.90
N GLU A 81 -4.92 -4.39 -9.28
CA GLU A 81 -6.25 -4.07 -9.80
C GLU A 81 -6.46 -2.55 -9.92
N HIS A 82 -6.01 -1.77 -8.93
CA HIS A 82 -6.05 -0.31 -9.02
C HIS A 82 -5.33 0.22 -10.27
N LEU A 83 -4.15 -0.33 -10.62
CA LEU A 83 -3.38 0.07 -11.81
C LEU A 83 -4.04 -0.37 -13.12
N GLN A 84 -4.92 -1.36 -13.11
CA GLN A 84 -5.64 -1.85 -14.30
C GLN A 84 -6.89 -1.02 -14.64
N THR A 85 -7.32 -0.14 -13.74
CA THR A 85 -8.45 0.77 -14.02
C THR A 85 -8.07 1.82 -15.06
N ASP A 86 -9.07 2.37 -15.77
CA ASP A 86 -8.85 3.35 -16.84
C ASP A 86 -8.25 4.65 -16.28
N PRO A 87 -7.00 5.02 -16.63
CA PRO A 87 -6.38 6.25 -16.13
C PRO A 87 -7.01 7.53 -16.72
N SER A 88 -7.83 7.40 -17.78
CA SER A 88 -8.57 8.53 -18.36
C SER A 88 -9.84 8.86 -17.59
N ASP A 89 -10.39 7.90 -16.82
CA ASP A 89 -11.46 8.17 -15.86
C ASP A 89 -10.90 8.91 -14.64
N PRO A 90 -11.25 10.19 -14.42
CA PRO A 90 -10.69 10.98 -13.33
C PRO A 90 -11.06 10.45 -11.94
N GLU A 91 -12.08 9.61 -11.81
CA GLU A 91 -12.49 9.00 -10.53
C GLU A 91 -11.81 7.65 -10.26
N SER A 92 -11.09 7.09 -11.24
CA SER A 92 -10.43 5.80 -11.09
C SER A 92 -9.22 5.87 -10.14
N PRO A 93 -8.89 4.74 -9.47
CA PRO A 93 -7.69 4.68 -8.65
C PRO A 93 -6.41 4.85 -9.50
N ALA A 94 -6.37 4.35 -10.74
CA ALA A 94 -5.22 4.57 -11.63
C ALA A 94 -4.95 6.06 -11.85
N ALA A 95 -6.00 6.83 -12.13
CA ALA A 95 -5.87 8.27 -12.31
C ALA A 95 -5.46 8.98 -11.01
N ALA A 96 -5.99 8.54 -9.86
CA ALA A 96 -5.62 9.07 -8.55
C ALA A 96 -4.12 8.86 -8.26
N PHE A 97 -3.62 7.63 -8.36
CA PHE A 97 -2.20 7.33 -8.11
C PHE A 97 -1.28 7.97 -9.14
N GLN A 98 -1.70 8.09 -10.41
CA GLN A 98 -0.93 8.79 -11.44
C GLN A 98 -0.66 10.27 -11.07
N ARG A 99 -1.66 10.97 -10.53
CA ARG A 99 -1.53 12.36 -10.06
C ARG A 99 -0.55 12.52 -8.90
N HIS A 100 -0.40 11.47 -8.09
CA HIS A 100 0.43 11.48 -6.88
C HIS A 100 1.74 10.71 -7.02
N THR A 101 2.16 10.38 -8.24
CA THR A 101 3.41 9.62 -8.51
C THR A 101 4.66 10.24 -7.88
N GLN A 102 4.69 11.56 -7.68
CA GLN A 102 5.76 12.27 -6.97
C GLN A 102 5.88 11.92 -5.48
N TYR A 103 4.80 11.39 -4.88
CA TYR A 103 4.73 10.98 -3.49
C TYR A 103 4.58 9.45 -3.38
N VAL A 104 3.59 8.90 -4.07
CA VAL A 104 3.13 7.52 -3.93
C VAL A 104 3.49 6.73 -5.20
N ASP A 105 4.41 5.78 -5.04
CA ASP A 105 4.76 4.83 -6.09
C ASP A 105 4.09 3.47 -5.80
N LEU A 106 2.98 3.22 -6.50
CA LEU A 106 2.22 1.98 -6.33
C LEU A 106 3.00 0.75 -6.82
N HIS A 107 3.85 0.89 -7.84
CA HIS A 107 4.66 -0.23 -8.35
C HIS A 107 5.71 -0.65 -7.31
N ALA A 108 6.36 0.32 -6.67
CA ALA A 108 7.35 0.05 -5.63
C ALA A 108 6.75 -0.65 -4.40
N VAL A 109 5.55 -0.24 -3.97
CA VAL A 109 4.89 -0.91 -2.82
C VAL A 109 4.36 -2.30 -3.20
N ILE A 110 3.87 -2.50 -4.44
CA ILE A 110 3.51 -3.84 -4.93
C ILE A 110 4.73 -4.76 -4.88
N ALA A 111 5.88 -4.32 -5.37
CA ALA A 111 7.11 -5.11 -5.30
C ALA A 111 7.52 -5.43 -3.85
N THR A 112 7.36 -4.45 -2.95
CA THR A 112 7.61 -4.64 -1.51
C THR A 112 6.68 -5.70 -0.90
N LEU A 113 5.38 -5.66 -1.23
CA LEU A 113 4.38 -6.60 -0.74
C LEU A 113 4.61 -8.01 -1.29
N LEU A 114 4.96 -8.15 -2.57
CA LEU A 114 5.30 -9.44 -3.17
C LEU A 114 6.57 -10.05 -2.53
N ASN A 115 7.58 -9.24 -2.24
CA ASN A 115 8.78 -9.69 -1.52
C ASN A 115 8.44 -10.13 -0.09
N LEU A 116 7.60 -9.37 0.62
CA LEU A 116 7.12 -9.72 1.95
C LEU A 116 6.34 -11.05 1.93
N GLN A 117 5.45 -11.21 0.96
CA GLN A 117 4.69 -12.45 0.75
C GLN A 117 5.61 -13.64 0.54
N ALA A 118 6.57 -13.53 -0.39
CA ALA A 118 7.50 -14.60 -0.72
C ALA A 118 8.36 -15.00 0.49
N LYS A 119 8.90 -14.02 1.23
CA LYS A 119 9.67 -14.28 2.47
C LYS A 119 8.83 -14.97 3.54
N ALA A 120 7.59 -14.52 3.73
CA ALA A 120 6.70 -15.10 4.72
C ALA A 120 6.23 -16.52 4.34
N ALA A 121 5.98 -16.78 3.06
CA ALA A 121 5.65 -18.12 2.56
C ALA A 121 6.81 -19.11 2.77
N ALA A 122 8.04 -18.71 2.42
CA ALA A 122 9.23 -19.53 2.66
C ALA A 122 9.43 -19.86 4.16
N ALA A 123 9.08 -18.93 5.05
CA ALA A 123 9.13 -19.15 6.49
C ALA A 123 8.14 -20.23 6.98
N VAL A 124 6.95 -20.28 6.37
CA VAL A 124 5.94 -21.31 6.68
C VAL A 124 6.45 -22.67 6.23
N GLU A 125 6.99 -22.78 5.01
CA GLU A 125 7.55 -24.03 4.48
C GLU A 125 8.67 -24.57 5.39
N MET A 126 9.60 -23.71 5.80
CA MET A 126 10.68 -24.09 6.72
C MET A 126 10.21 -24.55 8.10
N ALA A 127 9.02 -24.13 8.56
CA ALA A 127 8.46 -24.56 9.84
C ALA A 127 7.72 -25.91 9.74
N THR A 128 7.41 -26.36 8.51
CA THR A 128 6.72 -27.63 8.25
C THR A 128 7.65 -28.80 7.93
N VAL A 129 8.94 -28.54 7.76
CA VAL A 129 10.02 -29.52 7.51
C VAL A 129 10.81 -29.79 8.79
#